data_AF-A0A8S3IZ94-F1
#
_entry.id   AF-A0A8S3IZ94-F1
#
_cell.length_a   1.000
_cell.length_b   1.000
_cell.length_c   1.000
_cell.angle_alpha   90.00
_cell.angle_beta   90.00
_cell.angle_gamma   90.00
#
_symmetry.space_group_name_H-M   'P 1'
#
loop_
_entity.id
_entity.type
_entity.pdbx_description
1 polymer ?
#
loop_
_entity_poly.entity_id
_entity_poly.type
_entity_poly.pdbx_seq_one_letter_code
_entity_poly.pdbx_strand_id
1 'polypeptide(L)'
;EITNLNDNIYLVPHEQYPVNEYFNTSFFARSQATEINQLTAKEVNIALDQIESNSSERTLNPRLSALLKQLKTISGSVMGSNQSRANYRVEFHAQIFFSGLPNIYITINPCDLHHPLTMKFAGVDLDIDNLTADLMPKSHEHAAIVSNHPVGIARFFNKLITTVLSTLINYNINKHESYPGG
;
A
#
# COMPACT_ATOMS: atom_id res chain seq x y z
N GLU A 1 -51.63 20.42 -4.69
CA GLU A 1 -50.31 21.09 -4.59
C GLU A 1 -49.34 20.16 -3.88
N ILE A 2 -48.46 19.50 -4.62
CA ILE A 2 -47.20 18.97 -4.11
C ILE A 2 -46.19 19.36 -5.18
N THR A 3 -45.57 20.50 -4.97
CA THR A 3 -44.53 21.07 -5.82
C THR A 3 -43.29 20.19 -5.82
N ASN A 4 -42.72 20.03 -7.02
CA ASN A 4 -41.45 19.40 -7.35
C ASN A 4 -40.41 19.38 -6.21
N LEU A 5 -39.99 18.18 -5.83
CA LEU A 5 -38.82 17.91 -4.99
C LEU A 5 -37.59 17.48 -5.83
N ASN A 6 -37.57 17.84 -7.12
CA ASN A 6 -36.50 17.50 -8.05
C ASN A 6 -35.39 18.55 -8.15
N ASP A 7 -35.46 19.64 -7.37
CA ASP A 7 -34.44 20.69 -7.41
C ASP A 7 -33.57 20.61 -6.15
N ASN A 8 -32.27 20.34 -6.36
CA ASN A 8 -31.14 20.39 -5.40
C ASN A 8 -30.51 19.06 -4.96
N ILE A 9 -30.34 18.10 -5.86
CA ILE A 9 -29.17 17.22 -5.79
C ILE A 9 -28.50 17.27 -7.16
N TYR A 10 -27.46 18.11 -7.29
CA TYR A 10 -26.56 18.05 -8.44
C TYR A 10 -25.80 16.71 -8.37
N LEU A 11 -26.42 15.64 -8.87
CA LEU A 11 -25.69 14.44 -9.25
C LEU A 11 -24.90 14.81 -10.50
N VAL A 12 -23.69 15.33 -10.30
CA VAL A 12 -22.74 15.52 -11.40
C VAL A 12 -22.42 14.13 -11.95
N PRO A 13 -22.61 13.87 -13.26
CA PRO A 13 -22.27 12.59 -13.86
C PRO A 13 -20.81 12.27 -13.60
N HIS A 14 -20.55 11.08 -13.07
CA HIS A 14 -19.25 10.62 -12.53
C HIS A 14 -18.20 10.31 -13.62
N GLU A 15 -18.18 11.04 -14.74
CA GLU A 15 -17.38 10.67 -15.92
C GLU A 15 -16.42 11.74 -16.44
N GLN A 16 -16.34 12.93 -15.84
CA GLN A 16 -15.50 13.99 -16.45
C GLN A 16 -14.29 14.45 -15.64
N TYR A 17 -14.25 14.29 -14.32
CA TYR A 17 -13.09 14.76 -13.55
C TYR A 17 -12.81 13.86 -12.33
N PRO A 18 -11.55 13.51 -12.05
CA PRO A 18 -11.20 12.85 -10.79
C PRO A 18 -11.64 13.73 -9.61
N VAL A 19 -12.10 13.10 -8.52
CA VAL A 19 -12.69 13.78 -7.35
C VAL A 19 -11.76 14.86 -6.77
N ASN A 20 -10.45 14.74 -7.01
CA ASN A 20 -9.44 15.72 -6.61
C ASN A 20 -9.59 17.12 -7.26
N GLU A 21 -10.31 17.28 -8.37
CA GLU A 21 -10.52 18.59 -9.00
C GLU A 21 -11.59 19.43 -8.31
N TYR A 22 -12.57 18.80 -7.64
CA TYR A 22 -13.55 19.52 -6.80
C TYR A 22 -12.91 20.14 -5.56
N PHE A 23 -11.77 19.59 -5.13
CA PHE A 23 -10.93 20.13 -4.06
C PHE A 23 -9.76 20.92 -4.65
N ASN A 24 -10.07 21.95 -5.43
CA ASN A 24 -9.06 22.87 -5.93
C ASN A 24 -8.39 23.59 -4.74
N THR A 25 -7.25 23.07 -4.30
CA THR A 25 -6.53 23.58 -3.11
C THR A 25 -5.37 24.50 -3.47
N SER A 26 -5.19 24.88 -4.74
CA SER A 26 -4.12 25.81 -5.10
C SER A 26 -4.51 27.27 -4.84
N PHE A 27 -4.95 27.59 -3.62
CA PHE A 27 -4.90 28.97 -3.16
C PHE A 27 -3.48 29.27 -2.70
N PHE A 28 -2.64 29.65 -3.67
CA PHE A 28 -1.34 30.23 -3.37
C PHE A 28 -1.57 31.67 -2.88
N ALA A 29 -1.70 31.84 -1.57
CA ALA A 29 -1.78 33.16 -0.97
C ALA A 29 -0.44 33.87 -1.22
N ARG A 30 -0.45 34.95 -2.02
CA ARG A 30 0.75 35.77 -2.28
C ARG A 30 1.50 36.18 -1.01
N SER A 31 0.80 36.29 0.13
CA SER A 31 1.37 36.57 1.45
C SER A 31 2.34 35.50 1.95
N GLN A 32 2.15 34.23 1.61
CA GLN A 32 3.07 33.15 2.02
C GLN A 32 4.33 33.10 1.14
N ALA A 33 4.24 33.56 -0.11
CA ALA A 33 5.37 33.58 -1.04
C ALA A 33 6.52 34.46 -0.52
N THR A 34 6.17 35.60 0.09
CA THR A 34 7.15 36.53 0.68
C THR A 34 7.85 35.93 1.88
N GLU A 35 7.17 35.11 2.68
CA GLU A 35 7.75 34.41 3.82
C GLU A 35 8.70 33.29 3.39
N ILE A 36 8.34 32.57 2.32
CA ILE A 36 9.16 31.50 1.75
C ILE A 36 10.44 32.06 1.11
N ASN A 37 10.36 33.20 0.42
CA ASN A 37 11.53 33.86 -0.17
C ASN A 37 12.57 34.30 0.88
N GLN A 38 12.18 34.44 2.15
CA GLN A 38 13.08 34.78 3.24
C GLN A 38 13.75 33.55 3.89
N LEU A 39 13.41 32.33 3.44
CA LEU A 39 13.97 31.10 3.97
C LEU A 39 15.43 30.95 3.50
N THR A 40 16.34 30.72 4.45
CA THR A 40 17.77 30.57 4.13
C THR A 40 18.15 29.10 3.98
N ALA A 41 19.09 28.78 3.08
CA ALA A 41 19.59 27.41 2.88
C ALA A 41 20.07 26.74 4.17
N LYS A 42 20.66 27.51 5.09
CA LYS A 42 21.09 27.04 6.42
C LYS A 42 19.91 26.51 7.26
N GLU A 43 18.76 27.18 7.22
CA GLU A 43 17.57 26.77 7.97
C GLU A 43 16.97 25.46 7.43
N VAL A 44 17.04 25.27 6.11
CA VAL A 44 16.61 24.03 5.45
C VAL A 44 17.51 22.87 5.83
N ASN A 45 18.83 23.05 5.79
CA ASN A 45 19.78 22.00 6.14
C ASN A 45 19.65 21.55 7.60
N ILE A 46 19.49 22.50 8.53
CA ILE A 46 19.23 22.17 9.95
C ILE A 46 17.97 21.32 10.09
N ALA A 47 16.91 21.64 9.35
CA ALA A 47 15.68 20.87 9.40
C ALA A 47 15.82 19.47 8.78
N LEU A 48 16.62 19.31 7.73
CA LEU A 48 16.94 18.01 7.15
C LEU A 48 17.72 17.14 8.15
N ASP A 49 18.74 17.69 8.80
CA ASP A 49 19.52 17.00 9.84
C ASP A 49 18.64 16.54 11.00
N GLN A 50 17.65 17.36 11.40
CA GLN A 50 16.66 17.00 12.43
C GLN A 50 15.71 15.86 12.00
N ILE A 51 15.31 15.83 10.72
CA ILE A 51 14.47 14.76 10.16
C ILE A 51 15.26 13.45 10.13
N GLU A 52 16.52 13.49 9.70
CA GLU A 52 17.39 12.32 9.63
C GLU A 52 17.73 11.76 11.02
N SER A 53 17.95 12.63 12.00
CA SER A 53 18.23 12.25 13.39
C SER A 53 17.01 11.72 14.16
N ASN A 54 15.83 11.65 13.52
CA ASN A 54 14.56 11.21 14.12
C ASN A 54 14.21 11.98 15.42
N SER A 55 14.64 13.24 15.51
CA SER A 55 14.44 14.10 16.66
C SER A 55 12.94 14.32 16.88
N SER A 56 12.43 13.95 18.05
CA SER A 56 11.01 14.13 18.40
C SER A 56 10.62 15.60 18.56
N GLU A 57 11.61 16.47 18.81
CA GLU A 57 11.45 17.93 18.84
C GLU A 57 11.60 18.53 17.44
N ARG A 58 10.57 18.36 16.62
CA ARG A 58 10.47 19.04 15.32
C ARG A 58 10.13 20.51 15.53
N THR A 59 11.14 21.33 15.82
CA THR A 59 11.01 22.79 15.79
C THR A 59 11.01 23.28 14.34
N LEU A 60 9.94 22.95 13.60
CA LEU A 60 9.79 23.49 12.26
C LEU A 60 9.54 25.00 12.35
N ASN A 61 10.52 25.77 11.89
CA ASN A 61 10.36 27.19 11.60
C ASN A 61 9.00 27.42 10.89
N PRO A 62 8.17 28.38 11.32
CA PRO A 62 6.87 28.65 10.71
C PRO A 62 6.92 28.79 9.18
N ARG A 63 8.01 29.37 8.66
CA ARG A 63 8.24 29.53 7.21
C ARG A 63 8.45 28.19 6.50
N LEU A 64 9.19 27.28 7.13
CA LEU A 64 9.40 25.93 6.62
C LEU A 64 8.10 25.11 6.63
N SER A 65 7.30 25.27 7.68
CA SER A 65 5.97 24.67 7.76
C SER A 65 5.04 25.20 6.65
N ALA A 66 5.07 26.50 6.39
CA ALA A 66 4.34 27.11 5.27
C ALA A 66 4.79 26.54 3.91
N LEU A 67 6.10 26.40 3.68
CA LEU A 67 6.65 25.76 2.48
C LEU A 67 6.17 24.31 2.34
N LEU A 68 6.28 23.49 3.39
CA LEU A 68 5.85 22.10 3.35
C LEU A 68 4.35 21.96 3.12
N LYS A 69 3.54 22.88 3.68
CA LYS A 69 2.10 22.91 3.45
C LYS A 69 1.79 23.15 1.97
N GLN A 70 2.49 24.10 1.34
CA GLN A 70 2.34 24.36 -0.10
C GLN A 70 2.81 23.19 -0.95
N LEU A 71 3.96 22.60 -0.63
CA LEU A 71 4.47 21.42 -1.31
C LEU A 71 3.46 20.27 -1.22
N LYS A 72 2.84 20.08 -0.05
CA LYS A 72 1.79 19.07 0.16
C LYS A 72 0.58 19.34 -0.73
N THR A 73 0.12 20.59 -0.80
CA THR A 73 -0.95 21.01 -1.72
C THR A 73 -0.64 20.67 -3.17
N ILE A 74 0.53 21.10 -3.69
CA ILE A 74 0.93 20.84 -5.08
C ILE A 74 1.11 19.34 -5.33
N SER A 75 1.68 18.62 -4.36
CA SER A 75 1.91 17.19 -4.49
C SER A 75 0.62 16.40 -4.67
N GLY A 76 -0.54 16.91 -4.22
CA GLY A 76 -1.83 16.26 -4.42
C GLY A 76 -2.19 16.05 -5.90
N SER A 77 -1.73 16.93 -6.79
CA SER A 77 -1.93 16.84 -8.24
C SER A 77 -0.97 15.85 -8.91
N VAL A 78 0.11 15.46 -8.24
CA VAL A 78 1.09 14.50 -8.77
C VAL A 78 0.61 13.08 -8.46
N MET A 79 0.28 12.32 -9.49
CA MET A 79 -0.13 10.92 -9.35
C MET A 79 0.93 10.12 -8.58
N GLY A 80 0.49 9.35 -7.58
CA GLY A 80 1.36 8.47 -6.80
C GLY A 80 2.14 9.16 -5.68
N SER A 81 2.09 10.48 -5.57
CA SER A 81 2.60 11.22 -4.42
C SER A 81 1.97 10.78 -3.09
N ASN A 82 2.62 11.13 -1.98
CA ASN A 82 2.07 10.83 -0.65
C ASN A 82 0.71 11.51 -0.41
N GLN A 83 0.51 12.72 -0.92
CA GLN A 83 -0.76 13.43 -0.78
C GLN A 83 -1.86 12.85 -1.68
N SER A 84 -1.56 12.51 -2.93
CA SER A 84 -2.56 11.87 -3.81
C SER A 84 -3.02 10.53 -3.25
N ARG A 85 -2.10 9.70 -2.73
CA ARG A 85 -2.43 8.46 -2.01
C ARG A 85 -3.29 8.70 -0.77
N ALA A 86 -3.06 9.81 -0.05
CA ALA A 86 -3.89 10.17 1.10
C ALA A 86 -5.31 10.57 0.67
N ASN A 87 -5.45 11.34 -0.42
CA ASN A 87 -6.74 11.71 -0.99
C ASN A 87 -7.52 10.46 -1.46
N TYR A 88 -6.86 9.54 -2.18
CA TYR A 88 -7.49 8.28 -2.60
C TYR A 88 -7.99 7.43 -1.43
N ARG A 89 -7.27 7.41 -0.29
CA ARG A 89 -7.76 6.72 0.91
C ARG A 89 -9.04 7.35 1.46
N VAL A 90 -9.12 8.67 1.50
CA VAL A 90 -10.33 9.38 1.95
C VAL A 90 -11.51 9.07 1.02
N GLU A 91 -11.28 9.13 -0.29
CA GLU A 91 -12.28 8.79 -1.31
C GLU A 91 -12.75 7.34 -1.17
N PHE A 92 -11.82 6.41 -0.99
CA PHE A 92 -12.12 4.99 -0.74
C PHE A 92 -12.98 4.80 0.52
N HIS A 93 -12.66 5.49 1.62
CA HIS A 93 -13.47 5.44 2.84
C HIS A 93 -14.87 6.05 2.64
N ALA A 94 -14.99 7.15 1.89
CA ALA A 94 -16.29 7.72 1.55
C ALA A 94 -17.12 6.75 0.71
N GLN A 95 -16.47 6.04 -0.22
CA GLN A 95 -17.13 5.03 -1.04
C GLN A 95 -17.59 3.82 -0.22
N ILE A 96 -16.82 3.40 0.78
CA ILE A 96 -17.26 2.38 1.75
C ILE A 96 -18.50 2.84 2.52
N PHE A 97 -18.54 4.11 2.94
CA PHE A 97 -19.68 4.65 3.67
C PHE A 97 -20.95 4.70 2.79
N PHE A 98 -20.80 5.09 1.52
CA PHE A 98 -21.92 5.26 0.58
C PHE A 98 -22.41 3.93 -0.01
N SER A 99 -21.50 3.08 -0.49
CA SER A 99 -21.81 1.84 -1.22
C SER A 99 -21.72 0.58 -0.35
N GLY A 100 -21.30 0.72 0.91
CA GLY A 100 -21.00 -0.41 1.80
C GLY A 100 -19.57 -0.92 1.66
N LEU A 101 -19.18 -1.83 2.56
CA LEU A 101 -17.86 -2.46 2.53
C LEU A 101 -17.71 -3.35 1.28
N PRO A 102 -16.63 -3.22 0.49
CA PRO A 102 -16.35 -4.17 -0.57
C PRO A 102 -16.02 -5.53 0.06
N ASN A 103 -16.84 -6.53 -0.24
CA ASN A 103 -16.53 -7.91 0.12
C ASN A 103 -15.56 -8.48 -0.92
N ILE A 104 -14.30 -8.67 -0.51
CA ILE A 104 -13.28 -9.27 -1.37
C ILE A 104 -13.15 -10.75 -1.00
N TYR A 105 -13.51 -11.63 -1.92
CA TYR A 105 -13.22 -13.06 -1.82
C TYR A 105 -12.02 -13.39 -2.71
N ILE A 106 -10.97 -13.96 -2.12
CA ILE A 106 -9.73 -14.31 -2.82
C ILE A 106 -9.44 -15.79 -2.57
N THR A 107 -9.28 -16.57 -3.63
CA THR A 107 -8.77 -17.94 -3.56
C THR A 107 -7.29 -17.93 -3.95
N ILE A 108 -6.42 -18.36 -3.03
CA ILE A 108 -4.98 -18.48 -3.27
C ILE A 108 -4.67 -19.97 -3.41
N ASN A 109 -4.37 -20.42 -4.63
CA ASN A 109 -3.95 -21.79 -4.91
C ASN A 109 -2.54 -21.80 -5.52
N PRO A 110 -1.48 -21.91 -4.70
CA PRO A 110 -0.11 -21.94 -5.20
C PRO A 110 0.14 -23.21 -6.03
N CYS A 111 0.79 -23.07 -7.19
CA CYS A 111 1.19 -24.20 -8.00
C CYS A 111 2.37 -24.92 -7.35
N ASP A 112 2.24 -26.21 -7.08
CA ASP A 112 3.28 -27.08 -6.52
C ASP A 112 4.05 -27.86 -7.60
N LEU A 113 3.45 -28.10 -8.76
CA LEU A 113 4.06 -28.84 -9.87
C LEU A 113 5.13 -28.09 -10.67
N HIS A 114 5.20 -26.76 -10.52
CA HIS A 114 6.12 -25.92 -11.30
C HIS A 114 6.94 -24.98 -10.43
N HIS A 115 6.86 -25.10 -9.11
CA HIS A 115 7.52 -24.16 -8.21
C HIS A 115 8.85 -24.76 -7.70
N PRO A 116 10.01 -24.13 -7.93
CA PRO A 116 11.32 -24.68 -7.58
C PRO A 116 11.48 -24.96 -6.08
N LEU A 117 10.90 -24.11 -5.21
CA LEU A 117 10.87 -24.36 -3.77
C LEU A 117 10.27 -25.72 -3.39
N THR A 118 9.29 -26.24 -4.14
CA THR A 118 8.71 -27.56 -3.83
C THR A 118 9.75 -28.67 -3.87
N MET A 119 10.73 -28.57 -4.77
CA MET A 119 11.84 -29.50 -4.85
C MET A 119 12.78 -29.38 -3.64
N LYS A 120 13.06 -28.15 -3.18
CA LYS A 120 13.83 -27.93 -1.94
C LYS A 120 13.12 -28.54 -0.73
N PHE A 121 11.81 -28.35 -0.64
CA PHE A 121 10.99 -28.93 0.43
C PHE A 121 10.85 -30.45 0.32
N ALA A 122 10.94 -31.02 -0.88
CA ALA A 122 11.02 -32.46 -1.13
C ALA A 122 12.42 -33.04 -0.83
N GLY A 123 13.41 -32.21 -0.47
CA GLY A 123 14.76 -32.64 -0.13
C GLY A 123 15.71 -32.79 -1.32
N VAL A 124 15.33 -32.28 -2.50
CA VAL A 124 16.22 -32.23 -3.66
C VAL A 124 17.28 -31.17 -3.41
N ASP A 125 18.55 -31.54 -3.63
CA ASP A 125 19.67 -30.60 -3.50
C ASP A 125 19.69 -29.64 -4.69
N LEU A 126 19.09 -28.47 -4.47
CA LEU A 126 18.97 -27.40 -5.44
C LEU A 126 19.50 -26.11 -4.84
N ASP A 127 20.35 -25.46 -5.63
CA ASP A 127 20.75 -24.07 -5.42
C ASP A 127 19.63 -23.16 -5.93
N ILE A 128 18.96 -22.50 -4.98
CA ILE A 128 17.84 -21.59 -5.28
C ILE A 128 18.36 -20.25 -5.82
N ASP A 129 19.58 -19.86 -5.45
CA ASP A 129 20.15 -18.56 -5.80
C ASP A 129 20.68 -18.55 -7.24
N ASN A 130 21.05 -19.72 -7.77
CA ASN A 130 21.56 -19.90 -9.14
C ASN A 130 20.69 -20.85 -9.98
N LEU A 131 19.38 -20.67 -9.95
CA LEU A 131 18.46 -21.55 -10.67
C LEU A 131 18.48 -21.29 -12.19
N THR A 132 18.91 -22.29 -12.97
CA THR A 132 18.75 -22.32 -14.43
C THR A 132 17.73 -23.38 -14.83
N ALA A 133 17.11 -23.23 -16.01
CA ALA A 133 16.10 -24.16 -16.50
C ALA A 133 16.62 -25.61 -16.62
N ASP A 134 17.91 -25.77 -16.91
CA ASP A 134 18.56 -27.08 -17.05
C ASP A 134 18.81 -27.78 -15.71
N LEU A 135 18.85 -27.04 -14.60
CA LEU A 135 18.99 -27.58 -13.24
C LEU A 135 17.67 -28.08 -12.65
N MET A 136 16.54 -27.78 -13.30
CA MET A 136 15.23 -28.23 -12.85
C MET A 136 14.89 -29.61 -13.41
N PRO A 137 14.32 -30.50 -12.58
CA PRO A 137 13.72 -31.74 -13.08
C PRO A 137 12.68 -31.44 -14.14
N LYS A 138 12.53 -32.35 -15.11
CA LYS A 138 11.46 -32.23 -16.10
C LYS A 138 10.10 -32.32 -15.40
N SER A 139 9.04 -31.77 -16.00
CA SER A 139 7.71 -31.72 -15.37
C SER A 139 7.20 -33.09 -14.87
N HIS A 140 7.52 -34.18 -15.56
CA HIS A 140 7.13 -35.52 -15.14
C HIS A 140 7.92 -36.01 -13.91
N GLU A 141 9.22 -35.74 -13.85
CA GLU A 141 10.08 -36.06 -12.69
C GLU A 141 9.67 -35.20 -11.50
N HIS A 142 9.41 -33.91 -11.73
CA HIS A 142 8.90 -32.99 -10.71
C HIS A 142 7.60 -33.52 -10.11
N ALA A 143 6.61 -33.90 -10.93
CA ALA A 143 5.35 -34.46 -10.47
C ALA A 143 5.55 -35.75 -9.65
N ALA A 144 6.46 -36.62 -10.09
CA ALA A 144 6.80 -37.84 -9.36
C ALA A 144 7.44 -37.52 -7.99
N ILE A 145 8.36 -36.57 -7.92
CA ILE A 145 9.01 -36.13 -6.69
C ILE A 145 7.97 -35.52 -5.72
N VAL A 146 7.10 -34.64 -6.20
CA VAL A 146 6.00 -34.03 -5.43
C VAL A 146 5.10 -35.11 -4.83
N SER A 147 4.68 -36.07 -5.66
CA SER A 147 3.81 -37.17 -5.23
C SER A 147 4.47 -38.07 -4.18
N ASN A 148 5.79 -38.25 -4.25
CA ASN A 148 6.54 -39.10 -3.32
C ASN A 148 6.87 -38.40 -1.99
N HIS A 149 6.75 -37.07 -1.91
CA HIS A 149 7.11 -36.28 -0.73
C HIS A 149 5.93 -35.43 -0.20
N PRO A 150 4.76 -36.03 0.12
CA PRO A 150 3.56 -35.28 0.48
C PRO A 150 3.76 -34.36 1.71
N VAL A 151 4.58 -34.78 2.68
CA VAL A 151 4.92 -33.96 3.85
C VAL A 151 5.74 -32.72 3.47
N GLY A 152 6.68 -32.85 2.53
CA GLY A 152 7.45 -31.73 2.01
C GLY A 152 6.55 -30.70 1.33
N ILE A 153 5.62 -31.17 0.51
CA ILE A 153 4.66 -30.33 -0.21
C ILE A 153 3.69 -29.63 0.76
N ALA A 154 3.21 -30.32 1.78
CA ALA A 154 2.40 -29.71 2.83
C ALA A 154 3.17 -28.59 3.57
N ARG A 155 4.46 -28.79 3.85
CA ARG A 155 5.31 -27.75 4.47
C ARG A 155 5.54 -26.57 3.54
N PHE A 156 5.76 -26.81 2.24
CA PHE A 156 5.84 -25.77 1.23
C PHE A 156 4.56 -24.93 1.20
N PHE A 157 3.40 -25.57 1.08
CA PHE A 157 2.10 -24.90 1.06
C PHE A 157 1.91 -24.04 2.32
N ASN A 158 2.10 -24.63 3.50
CA ASN A 158 1.97 -23.92 4.76
C ASN A 158 2.91 -22.71 4.85
N LYS A 159 4.17 -22.87 4.43
CA LYS A 159 5.15 -21.79 4.44
C LYS A 159 4.76 -20.68 3.47
N LEU A 160 4.34 -21.01 2.25
CA LEU A 160 3.93 -20.04 1.24
C LEU A 160 2.72 -19.23 1.71
N ILE A 161 1.66 -19.90 2.19
CA ILE A 161 0.47 -19.23 2.70
C ILE A 161 0.81 -18.37 3.92
N THR A 162 1.60 -18.89 4.86
CA THR A 162 2.05 -18.13 6.04
C THR A 162 2.84 -16.89 5.65
N THR A 163 3.73 -16.99 4.67
CA THR A 163 4.49 -15.85 4.16
C THR A 163 3.57 -14.85 3.47
N VAL A 164 2.62 -15.29 2.65
CA VAL A 164 1.66 -14.39 1.99
C VAL A 164 0.81 -13.64 3.02
N LEU A 165 0.24 -14.33 4.00
CA LEU A 165 -0.56 -13.73 5.06
C LEU A 165 0.26 -12.73 5.90
N SER A 166 1.49 -13.07 6.25
CA SER A 166 2.32 -12.20 7.09
C SER A 166 2.93 -11.01 6.35
N THR A 167 3.28 -11.15 5.07
CA THR A 167 3.95 -10.09 4.30
C THR A 167 3.00 -9.19 3.52
N LEU A 168 2.00 -9.76 2.84
CA LEU A 168 1.07 -8.98 2.01
C LEU A 168 -0.11 -8.45 2.83
N ILE A 169 -0.62 -9.25 3.76
CA ILE A 169 -1.80 -8.88 4.56
C ILE A 169 -1.40 -8.34 5.95
N ASN A 170 -0.14 -8.53 6.36
CA ASN A 170 0.34 -8.20 7.70
C ASN A 170 -0.48 -8.87 8.82
N TYR A 171 -0.96 -10.09 8.56
CA TYR A 171 -1.68 -10.90 9.52
C TYR A 171 -0.69 -11.69 10.39
N ASN A 172 -0.79 -11.51 11.71
CA ASN A 172 0.08 -12.20 12.66
C ASN A 172 -0.54 -13.54 13.08
N ILE A 173 -0.07 -14.61 12.46
CA ILE A 173 -0.55 -15.98 12.67
C ILE A 173 -0.19 -16.51 14.07
N ASN A 174 0.83 -15.94 14.72
CA ASN A 174 1.29 -16.36 16.06
C ASN A 174 0.58 -15.61 17.20
N LYS A 175 -0.27 -14.64 16.87
CA LYS A 175 -1.07 -13.94 17.88
C LYS A 175 -2.27 -14.82 18.21
N HIS A 176 -2.11 -15.73 19.17
CA HIS A 176 -3.25 -16.30 19.87
C HIS A 176 -3.97 -15.15 20.57
N GLU A 177 -5.00 -14.59 19.93
CA GLU A 177 -5.97 -13.79 20.63
C GLU A 177 -6.75 -14.74 21.54
N SER A 178 -6.32 -14.85 22.79
CA SER A 178 -7.18 -15.33 23.86
C SER A 178 -8.42 -14.45 23.83
N TYR A 179 -9.56 -15.01 23.42
CA TYR A 179 -10.84 -14.34 23.54
C TYR A 179 -11.03 -13.99 25.02
N PRO A 180 -11.23 -12.71 25.38
CA PRO A 180 -11.58 -12.34 26.74
C PRO A 180 -13.07 -12.67 26.93
N GLY A 181 -13.39 -13.93 27.20
CA GLY A 181 -14.77 -14.37 27.28
C GLY A 181 -14.99 -15.86 27.54
N GLY A 182 -14.11 -16.50 28.32
CA GLY A 182 -14.30 -17.85 28.85
C GLY A 182 -14.00 -17.87 30.34
#